data_AF-A0A7K8JH55-F1
#
_entry.id   AF-A0A7K8JH55-F1
#
_cell.length_a   1.000
_cell.length_b   1.000
_cell.length_c   1.000
_cell.angle_alpha   90.00
_cell.angle_beta   90.00
_cell.angle_gamma   90.00
#
_symmetry.space_group_name_H-M   'P 1'
#
loop_
_entity.id
_entity.type
_entity.pdbx_description
1 polymer ?
#
loop_
_entity_poly.entity_id
_entity_poly.type
_entity_poly.pdbx_seq_one_letter_code
_entity_poly.pdbx_strand_id
1 'polypeptide(L)' 'SFLTKNPLFFAGKRLAPSVFLLPPPQEESAASRPSLSLTCYVRGFYPEAIDVQWLKGQESISGANSGDFG' A
#
# COMPACT_ATOMS: atom_id res chain seq x y z
N SER A 1 -5.40 16.57 -15.00
CA SER A 1 -6.82 16.68 -14.62
C SER A 1 -7.03 15.92 -13.32
N PHE A 2 -6.95 16.61 -12.19
CA PHE A 2 -7.32 16.04 -10.89
C PHE A 2 -8.81 16.33 -10.70
N LEU A 3 -9.67 15.36 -11.02
CA LEU A 3 -11.07 15.45 -10.63
C LEU A 3 -11.09 15.33 -9.11
N THR A 4 -11.39 16.42 -8.42
CA THR A 4 -11.70 16.42 -6.99
C THR A 4 -12.78 15.37 -6.76
N LYS A 5 -12.48 14.30 -6.04
CA LYS A 5 -13.49 13.26 -5.75
C LYS A 5 -14.57 13.90 -4.90
N ASN A 6 -15.75 14.23 -5.44
CA ASN A 6 -16.78 14.82 -4.60
C ASN A 6 -17.19 13.80 -3.53
N PRO A 7 -17.09 14.14 -2.23
CA PRO A 7 -17.37 13.21 -1.14
C PRO A 7 -18.82 12.70 -1.15
N LEU A 8 -19.76 13.46 -1.73
CA LEU A 8 -21.15 13.06 -1.90
C LEU A 8 -21.35 11.86 -2.84
N PHE A 9 -20.46 11.61 -3.82
CA PHE A 9 -20.60 10.47 -4.74
C PHE A 9 -20.31 9.12 -4.09
N PHE A 10 -19.51 9.12 -3.03
CA PHE A 10 -19.06 7.93 -2.33
C PHE A 10 -19.72 7.74 -0.96
N ALA A 11 -20.55 8.70 -0.50
CA ALA A 11 -21.30 8.59 0.74
C ALA A 11 -22.09 7.27 0.81
N GLY A 12 -21.78 6.44 1.82
CA GLY A 12 -22.41 5.13 2.04
C GLY A 12 -21.92 3.99 1.13
N LYS A 13 -21.02 4.24 0.18
CA LYS A 13 -20.41 3.20 -0.67
C LYS A 13 -19.16 2.66 -0.01
N ARG A 14 -18.82 1.39 -0.25
CA ARG A 14 -17.50 0.82 0.06
C ARG A 14 -16.93 0.27 -1.24
N LEU A 15 -15.71 0.70 -1.56
CA LEU A 15 -15.00 0.22 -2.74
C LEU A 15 -13.80 -0.58 -2.28
N ALA A 16 -13.71 -1.81 -2.77
CA ALA A 16 -12.58 -2.68 -2.49
C ALA A 16 -11.31 -2.08 -3.12
N PRO A 17 -10.17 -2.11 -2.41
CA PRO A 17 -8.90 -1.66 -2.96
C PRO A 17 -8.42 -2.59 -4.07
N SER A 18 -7.80 -1.99 -5.08
CA SER A 18 -6.86 -2.70 -5.95
C SER A 18 -5.47 -2.58 -5.35
N VAL A 19 -4.81 -3.72 -5.16
CA VAL A 19 -3.50 -3.83 -4.50
C VAL A 19 -2.48 -4.37 -5.47
N PHE A 20 -1.33 -3.70 -5.57
CA PHE A 20 -0.23 -4.10 -6.43
C PHE A 20 1.08 -4.12 -5.63
N LEU A 21 1.82 -5.23 -5.72
CA LEU A 21 3.18 -5.30 -5.21
C LEU A 21 4.14 -4.90 -6.33
N LEU A 22 4.88 -3.82 -6.11
CA LEU A 22 5.86 -3.36 -7.07
C LEU A 22 7.20 -4.06 -6.79
N PRO A 23 7.93 -4.48 -7.85
CA PRO A 23 9.24 -5.08 -7.68
C PRO A 23 10.24 -4.04 -7.13
N PRO A 24 11.28 -4.48 -6.42
CA PRO A 24 12.39 -3.60 -6.05
C PRO A 24 13.01 -2.95 -7.30
N PRO A 25 13.46 -1.69 -7.21
CA PRO A 25 14.22 -1.07 -8.28
C PRO A 25 15.43 -1.92 -8.70
N GLN A 26 15.79 -1.89 -9.98
CA GLN A 26 16.87 -2.73 -10.52
C GLN A 26 18.21 -2.49 -9.80
N GLU A 27 18.47 -1.26 -9.36
CA GLU A 27 19.64 -0.88 -8.58
C GLU A 27 19.70 -1.57 -7.19
N GLU A 28 18.54 -1.83 -6.58
CA GLU A 28 18.45 -2.55 -5.31
C GLU A 28 18.60 -4.06 -5.50
N SER A 29 18.16 -4.57 -6.66
CA SER A 29 18.25 -5.99 -6.99
C SER A 29 19.67 -6.47 -7.36
N ALA A 30 20.65 -5.56 -7.37
CA ALA A 30 22.04 -5.91 -7.57
C ALA A 30 22.55 -6.76 -6.39
N ALA A 31 23.31 -7.83 -6.68
CA ALA A 31 23.84 -8.78 -5.68
C ALA A 31 24.69 -8.14 -4.56
N SER A 32 25.06 -6.88 -4.71
CA SER A 32 25.81 -6.10 -3.73
C SER A 32 24.95 -5.41 -2.66
N ARG A 33 23.62 -5.39 -2.76
CA ARG A 33 22.75 -4.83 -1.70
C ARG A 33 22.25 -5.92 -0.75
N PRO A 34 22.42 -5.74 0.58
CA PRO A 34 21.99 -6.72 1.57
C PRO A 34 20.48 -6.70 1.86
N SER A 35 19.75 -5.71 1.36
CA SER A 35 18.33 -5.49 1.64
C SER A 35 17.57 -5.02 0.40
N LEU A 36 16.29 -5.40 0.32
CA LEU A 36 15.38 -5.00 -0.75
C LEU A 36 14.17 -4.29 -0.16
N SER A 37 13.71 -3.24 -0.83
CA SER A 37 12.46 -2.55 -0.51
C SER A 37 11.31 -3.18 -1.29
N LEU A 38 10.22 -3.53 -0.60
CA LEU A 38 8.96 -3.94 -1.22
C LEU A 38 7.95 -2.81 -1.08
N THR A 39 7.31 -2.43 -2.19
CA THR A 39 6.32 -1.35 -2.22
C THR A 39 4.94 -1.90 -2.49
N CYS A 40 4.01 -1.66 -1.56
CA CYS A 40 2.59 -1.96 -1.73
C CYS A 40 1.85 -0.71 -2.23
N TYR A 41 1.30 -0.79 -3.44
CA TYR A 41 0.54 0.30 -4.04
C TYR A 41 -0.95 -0.01 -4.01
N VAL A 42 -1.71 0.80 -3.25
CA VAL A 42 -3.15 0.60 -3.01
C VAL A 42 -3.93 1.75 -3.65
N ARG A 43 -4.94 1.43 -4.49
CA ARG A 43 -5.77 2.45 -5.17
C ARG A 43 -7.21 2.02 -5.34
N GLY A 44 -8.07 3.00 -5.66
CA GLY A 44 -9.46 2.74 -6.06
C GLY A 44 -10.41 2.38 -4.91
N PHE A 45 -9.99 2.57 -3.66
CA PHE A 45 -10.79 2.27 -2.48
C PHE A 45 -11.53 3.49 -1.93
N TYR A 46 -12.54 3.21 -1.09
CA TYR A 46 -13.26 4.18 -0.30
C TYR A 46 -13.91 3.47 0.91
N PRO A 47 -13.93 4.06 2.13
CA PRO A 47 -13.39 5.38 2.50
C PRO A 47 -11.85 5.45 2.44
N GLU A 48 -11.28 6.65 2.53
CA GLU A 48 -9.81 6.84 2.47
C GLU A 48 -9.07 6.28 3.70
N ALA A 49 -9.78 6.07 4.81
CA ALA A 49 -9.21 5.41 5.99
C ALA A 49 -9.08 3.89 5.74
N ILE A 50 -7.85 3.42 5.56
CA ILE A 50 -7.50 1.99 5.44
C ILE A 50 -6.29 1.66 6.31
N ASP A 51 -6.16 0.39 6.66
CA ASP A 51 -5.00 -0.17 7.36
C ASP A 51 -4.28 -1.18 6.44
N VAL A 52 -2.95 -1.18 6.48
CA VAL A 52 -2.11 -2.04 5.63
C VAL A 52 -1.12 -2.77 6.53
N GLN A 53 -1.14 -4.10 6.45
CA GLN A 53 -0.29 -4.96 7.26
C GLN A 53 0.57 -5.89 6.39
N TRP A 54 1.88 -5.84 6.60
CA TRP A 54 2.87 -6.79 6.11
C TRP A 54 2.92 -8.02 7.01
N LEU A 55 2.82 -9.19 6.36
CA LEU A 55 2.92 -10.50 6.97
C LEU A 55 4.10 -11.27 6.35
N LYS A 56 4.82 -12.04 7.17
CA LYS A 56 5.77 -13.04 6.70
C LYS A 56 5.12 -14.41 6.87
N GLY A 57 4.61 -14.98 5.79
CA GLY A 57 3.74 -16.16 5.89
C GLY A 57 2.43 -15.78 6.56
N GLN A 58 2.22 -16.23 7.80
CA GLN A 58 1.01 -15.93 8.58
C GLN A 58 1.29 -15.05 9.81
N GLU A 59 2.54 -14.60 9.99
CA GLU A 59 2.97 -13.82 11.15
C GLU A 59 3.12 -12.32 10.83
N SER A 60 2.65 -11.45 11.73
CA SER A 60 2.76 -10.00 11.59
C SER A 60 4.18 -9.49 11.84
N ILE A 61 4.65 -8.58 10.99
CA ILE A 61 6.01 -8.01 11.11
C ILE A 61 5.94 -6.68 11.87
N SER A 62 6.30 -6.68 13.15
CA SER A 62 6.16 -5.49 14.02
C SER A 62 6.85 -4.23 13.47
N GLY A 63 8.02 -4.36 12.84
CA GLY A 63 8.78 -3.21 12.31
C GLY A 63 8.36 -2.72 10.91
N ALA A 64 7.60 -3.52 10.15
CA ALA A 64 7.09 -3.11 8.83
C ALA A 64 5.70 -2.47 8.92
N ASN A 65 5.00 -2.71 10.02
CA ASN A 65 3.64 -2.24 10.28
C ASN A 65 3.59 -1.01 11.20
N SER A 66 4.76 -0.50 11.60
CA SER A 66 4.90 0.61 12.53
C SER A 66 4.91 2.00 11.86
N GLY A 67 4.29 2.14 10.68
CA GLY A 67 4.29 3.37 9.89
C GLY A 67 2.91 3.99 9.72
N ASP A 68 2.77 5.23 10.20
CA ASP A 68 1.69 6.16 9.90
C ASP A 68 1.62 6.40 8.37
N PHE A 69 0.62 5.83 7.70
CA PHE A 69 0.34 6.11 6.30
C PHE A 69 -0.44 7.43 6.20
N GLY A 70 0.22 8.54 6.56
CA GLY A 70 -0.26 9.90 6.33
C GLY A 70 -0.08 10.34 4.88
#